data_AF-A0A950QJV5-F1
#
_entry.id   AF-A0A950QJV5-F1
#
_cell.length_a   1.000
_cell.length_b   1.000
_cell.length_c   1.000
_cell.angle_alpha   90.00
_cell.angle_beta   90.00
_cell.angle_gamma   90.00
#
_symmetry.space_group_name_H-M   'P 1'
#
loop_
_entity.id
_entity.type
_entity.pdbx_description
1 polymer ?
#
loop_
_entity_poly.entity_id
_entity_poly.type
_entity_poly.pdbx_seq_one_letter_code
_entity_poly.pdbx_strand_id
1 'polypeptide(L)'
;MTVLVLLTWTLLYVFADPSTHWGSFFGNAIADWTGLLVAVLATKFLYEKGSAESKRPPREPENPFLRGLLDHSLTIFLVATGIAWVITFAKMDANSKWGQVVGNIVSEWTQLAGTVLLTKKLVERGSKESR
;
A
#
# COMPACT_ATOMS: atom_id res chain seq x y z
N MET A 1 -3.25 -9.85 14.63
CA MET A 1 -2.96 -8.58 15.34
C MET A 1 -3.35 -7.37 14.51
N THR A 2 -2.76 -7.13 13.33
CA THR A 2 -3.06 -5.95 12.48
C THR A 2 -4.53 -5.80 12.08
N VAL A 3 -5.22 -6.90 11.77
CA VAL A 3 -6.66 -6.88 11.47
C VAL A 3 -7.48 -6.36 12.66
N LEU A 4 -7.12 -6.74 13.89
CA LEU A 4 -7.81 -6.28 15.09
C LEU A 4 -7.59 -4.78 15.30
N VAL A 5 -6.39 -4.26 15.02
CA VAL A 5 -6.10 -2.83 15.11
C VAL A 5 -6.95 -2.04 14.12
N LEU A 6 -6.99 -2.47 12.85
CA LEU A 6 -7.84 -1.84 11.83
C LEU A 6 -9.34 -1.92 12.17
N LEU A 7 -9.81 -3.06 12.67
CA LEU A 7 -11.18 -3.22 13.13
C LEU A 7 -11.50 -2.26 14.29
N THR A 8 -10.60 -2.12 15.26
CA THR A 8 -10.77 -1.18 16.37
C THR A 8 -10.91 0.25 15.86
N TRP A 9 -10.00 0.72 15.00
CA TRP A 9 -10.11 2.09 14.44
C TRP A 9 -11.38 2.27 13.62
N THR A 10 -11.75 1.27 12.85
CA THR A 10 -13.00 1.28 12.06
C THR A 10 -14.22 1.39 12.96
N LEU A 11 -14.31 0.58 14.02
CA LEU A 11 -15.43 0.61 14.96
C LEU A 11 -15.51 1.95 15.70
N LEU A 12 -14.38 2.45 16.22
CA LEU A 12 -14.32 3.76 16.87
C LEU A 12 -14.75 4.87 15.89
N TYR A 13 -14.29 4.81 14.64
CA TYR A 13 -14.64 5.79 13.63
C TYR A 13 -16.11 5.73 13.25
N VAL A 14 -16.74 4.54 13.15
CA VAL A 14 -18.16 4.40 12.83
C VAL A 14 -19.04 5.22 13.79
N PHE A 15 -18.72 5.25 15.07
CA PHE A 15 -19.49 6.00 16.08
C PHE A 15 -19.03 7.44 16.31
N ALA A 16 -17.82 7.81 15.85
CA ALA A 16 -17.29 9.15 16.04
C ALA A 16 -17.76 10.16 14.98
N ASP A 17 -17.84 11.43 15.34
CA ASP A 17 -18.06 12.52 14.39
C ASP A 17 -16.72 12.93 13.75
N PRO A 18 -16.57 12.87 12.41
CA PRO A 18 -15.31 13.21 11.73
C PRO A 18 -14.84 14.65 11.95
N SER A 19 -15.74 15.58 12.30
CA SER A 19 -15.40 16.97 12.59
C SER A 19 -14.74 17.17 13.97
N THR A 20 -14.77 16.15 14.82
CA THR A 20 -14.10 16.17 16.12
C THR A 20 -12.65 15.73 16.00
N HIS A 21 -11.81 16.18 16.93
CA HIS A 21 -10.40 15.76 17.01
C HIS A 21 -10.25 14.23 17.00
N TRP A 22 -11.09 13.51 17.75
CA TRP A 22 -11.04 12.06 17.83
C TRP A 22 -11.54 11.36 16.58
N GLY A 23 -12.64 11.85 15.98
CA GLY A 23 -13.13 11.29 14.72
C GLY A 23 -12.14 11.46 13.59
N SER A 24 -11.59 12.66 13.42
CA SER A 24 -10.52 12.91 12.44
C SER A 24 -9.31 12.01 12.68
N PHE A 25 -8.87 11.87 13.94
CA PHE A 25 -7.77 10.98 14.29
C PHE A 25 -8.04 9.51 13.94
N PHE A 26 -9.22 8.97 14.24
CA PHE A 26 -9.54 7.58 13.90
C PHE A 26 -9.60 7.37 12.38
N GLY A 27 -10.15 8.33 11.63
CA GLY A 27 -10.18 8.28 10.17
C GLY A 27 -8.77 8.26 9.56
N ASN A 28 -7.87 9.12 10.05
CA ASN A 28 -6.46 9.11 9.65
C ASN A 28 -5.78 7.79 10.01
N ALA A 29 -5.99 7.30 11.24
CA ALA A 29 -5.41 6.04 11.70
C ALA A 29 -5.82 4.85 10.81
N ILE A 30 -7.06 4.81 10.31
CA ILE A 30 -7.46 3.77 9.35
C ILE A 30 -6.59 3.81 8.08
N ALA A 31 -6.39 5.00 7.52
CA ALA A 31 -5.58 5.18 6.32
C ALA A 31 -4.10 4.81 6.58
N ASP A 32 -3.51 5.33 7.64
CA ASP A 32 -2.10 5.13 8.00
C ASP A 32 -1.80 3.66 8.26
N TRP A 33 -2.64 2.96 9.04
CA TRP A 33 -2.46 1.53 9.32
C TRP A 33 -2.66 0.69 8.06
N THR A 34 -3.53 1.11 7.15
CA THR A 34 -3.72 0.46 5.85
C THR A 34 -2.48 0.64 4.96
N GLY A 35 -1.97 1.88 4.85
CA GLY A 35 -0.75 2.20 4.13
C GLY A 35 0.46 1.45 4.69
N LEU A 36 0.63 1.44 6.01
CA LEU A 36 1.71 0.72 6.70
C LEU A 36 1.65 -0.79 6.43
N LEU A 37 0.47 -1.40 6.50
CA LEU A 37 0.32 -2.83 6.17
C LEU A 37 0.82 -3.11 4.75
N VAL A 38 0.40 -2.30 3.79
CA VAL A 38 0.83 -2.44 2.39
C VAL A 38 2.32 -2.19 2.23
N ALA A 39 2.89 -1.19 2.91
CA ALA A 39 4.32 -0.90 2.93
C ALA A 39 5.14 -2.09 3.43
N VAL A 40 4.72 -2.70 4.55
CA VAL A 40 5.38 -3.88 5.13
C VAL A 40 5.27 -5.08 4.19
N LEU A 41 4.09 -5.33 3.61
CA LEU A 41 3.91 -6.40 2.64
C LEU A 41 4.76 -6.20 1.38
N ALA A 42 4.82 -4.97 0.87
CA ALA A 42 5.65 -4.60 -0.27
C ALA A 42 7.13 -4.80 0.03
N THR A 43 7.59 -4.32 1.18
CA THR A 43 8.98 -4.44 1.62
C THR A 43 9.35 -5.91 1.82
N LYS A 44 8.50 -6.68 2.50
CA LYS A 44 8.68 -8.13 2.67
C LYS A 44 8.79 -8.83 1.32
N PHE A 45 7.88 -8.56 0.40
CA PHE A 45 7.90 -9.17 -0.93
C PHE A 45 9.17 -8.77 -1.72
N LEU A 46 9.61 -7.52 -1.63
CA LEU A 46 10.85 -7.06 -2.26
C LEU A 46 12.11 -7.72 -1.66
N TYR A 47 12.19 -7.88 -0.34
CA TYR A 47 13.33 -8.51 0.33
C TYR A 47 13.34 -10.04 0.21
N GLU A 48 12.17 -10.70 0.27
CA GLU A 48 12.06 -12.15 0.08
C GLU A 48 12.28 -12.55 -1.39
N LYS A 49 12.05 -11.63 -2.34
CA LYS A 49 12.37 -11.83 -3.75
C LYS A 49 13.88 -11.67 -4.00
N GLY A 50 14.65 -12.70 -3.67
CA GLY A 50 16.10 -12.78 -3.91
C GLY A 50 16.95 -13.13 -2.69
N SER A 51 16.37 -13.22 -1.50
CA SER A 51 17.08 -13.71 -0.30
C SER A 51 17.52 -15.17 -0.47
N ALA A 52 18.71 -15.52 0.03
CA ALA A 52 19.23 -16.90 0.02
C ALA A 52 18.35 -17.88 0.82
N GLU A 53 17.51 -17.39 1.73
CA GLU A 53 16.50 -18.18 2.48
C GLU A 53 15.16 -18.30 1.73
N SER A 54 14.98 -17.59 0.61
CA SER A 54 13.79 -17.67 -0.22
C SER A 54 13.70 -19.05 -0.86
N LYS A 55 12.78 -19.89 -0.38
CA LYS A 55 12.48 -21.18 -1.02
C LYS A 55 11.98 -20.90 -2.43
N ARG A 56 12.75 -21.32 -3.44
CA ARG A 56 12.28 -21.33 -4.83
C ARG A 56 10.92 -22.04 -4.87
N PRO A 57 9.90 -21.46 -5.52
CA PRO A 57 8.62 -22.13 -5.65
C PRO A 57 8.84 -23.50 -6.30
N PRO A 58 8.22 -24.59 -5.80
CA PRO A 58 8.48 -25.96 -6.26
C PRO A 58 8.24 -26.16 -7.78
N ARG A 59 7.48 -25.26 -8.41
CA ARG A 59 7.17 -25.24 -9.83
C ARG A 59 7.09 -23.80 -10.32
N GLU A 60 8.08 -23.37 -11.10
CA GLU A 60 7.92 -22.14 -11.89
C GLU A 60 6.96 -22.43 -13.05
N PRO A 61 6.04 -21.51 -13.38
CA PRO A 61 5.18 -21.69 -14.55
C PRO A 61 6.03 -21.72 -15.82
N GLU A 62 5.80 -22.70 -16.69
CA GLU A 62 6.44 -22.77 -18.01
C GLU A 62 6.02 -21.62 -18.92
N ASN A 63 4.84 -21.02 -18.67
CA ASN A 63 4.33 -19.89 -19.42
C ASN A 63 5.07 -18.58 -19.04
N PRO A 64 5.79 -17.94 -19.98
CA PRO A 64 6.51 -16.69 -19.74
C PRO A 64 5.61 -15.55 -19.25
N PHE A 65 4.35 -15.52 -19.67
CA PHE A 65 3.38 -14.52 -19.25
C PHE A 65 3.00 -14.68 -17.78
N LEU A 66 2.70 -15.91 -17.34
CA LEU A 66 2.37 -16.19 -15.93
C LEU A 66 3.57 -15.93 -15.02
N ARG A 67 4.78 -16.23 -15.49
CA ARG A 67 6.02 -15.90 -14.79
C ARG A 67 6.19 -14.39 -14.63
N GLY A 68 6.00 -13.63 -15.70
CA GLY A 68 6.04 -12.16 -15.66
C GLY A 68 4.99 -11.55 -14.72
N LEU A 69 3.79 -12.14 -14.67
CA LEU A 69 2.69 -11.69 -13.83
C LEU A 69 2.94 -12.00 -12.35
N LEU A 70 3.50 -13.17 -12.02
CA LEU A 70 3.98 -13.48 -10.67
C LEU A 70 5.12 -12.56 -10.25
N ASP A 71 6.04 -12.28 -11.17
CA ASP A 71 7.18 -11.41 -10.92
C ASP A 71 6.78 -9.97 -10.60
N HIS A 72 5.76 -9.45 -11.29
CA HIS A 72 5.27 -8.09 -11.10
C HIS A 72 3.99 -8.03 -10.27
N SER A 73 3.59 -9.14 -9.64
CA SER A 73 2.30 -9.26 -8.93
C SER A 73 2.10 -8.17 -7.90
N LEU A 74 3.13 -7.81 -7.13
CA LEU A 74 3.08 -6.69 -6.19
C LEU A 74 2.88 -5.35 -6.89
N THR A 75 3.64 -5.06 -7.95
CA THR A 75 3.50 -3.80 -8.71
C THR A 75 2.12 -3.69 -9.34
N ILE A 76 1.63 -4.78 -9.94
CA ILE A 76 0.29 -4.85 -10.52
C ILE A 76 -0.76 -4.64 -9.43
N PHE A 77 -0.62 -5.29 -8.28
CA PHE A 77 -1.51 -5.11 -7.14
C PHE A 77 -1.54 -3.66 -6.66
N LEU A 78 -0.39 -3.01 -6.46
CA LEU A 78 -0.30 -1.63 -6.01
C LEU A 78 -0.92 -0.64 -7.01
N VAL A 79 -0.65 -0.82 -8.31
CA VAL A 79 -1.23 0.02 -9.36
C VAL A 79 -2.74 -0.18 -9.46
N ALA A 80 -3.20 -1.44 -9.50
CA ALA A 80 -4.63 -1.75 -9.61
C ALA A 80 -5.42 -1.22 -8.40
N THR A 81 -4.91 -1.46 -7.19
CA THR A 81 -5.54 -0.97 -5.96
C THR A 81 -5.48 0.55 -5.85
N GLY A 82 -4.36 1.18 -6.25
CA GLY A 82 -4.23 2.63 -6.31
C GLY A 82 -5.26 3.26 -7.26
N ILE A 83 -5.43 2.70 -8.46
CA ILE A 83 -6.47 3.12 -9.40
C ILE A 83 -7.87 2.96 -8.80
N ALA A 84 -8.14 1.81 -8.16
CA ALA A 84 -9.42 1.57 -7.51
C ALA A 84 -9.72 2.60 -6.42
N TRP A 85 -8.73 2.95 -5.58
CA TRP A 85 -8.87 4.00 -4.57
C TRP A 85 -9.12 5.38 -5.17
N VAL A 86 -8.38 5.75 -6.22
CA VAL A 86 -8.58 7.02 -6.93
C VAL A 86 -9.98 7.11 -7.53
N ILE A 87 -10.45 6.05 -8.20
CA ILE A 87 -11.80 6.00 -8.77
C ILE A 87 -12.85 6.09 -7.66
N THR A 88 -12.63 5.39 -6.55
CA THR A 88 -13.55 5.41 -5.41
C THR A 88 -13.62 6.81 -4.81
N PHE A 89 -12.48 7.46 -4.56
CA PHE A 89 -12.40 8.82 -4.06
C PHE A 89 -13.10 9.81 -5.01
N ALA A 90 -12.84 9.72 -6.32
CA ALA A 90 -13.45 10.61 -7.31
C ALA A 90 -14.98 10.49 -7.38
N LYS A 91 -15.56 9.37 -6.94
CA LYS A 91 -17.00 9.15 -6.88
C LYS A 91 -17.63 9.51 -5.54
N MET A 92 -16.83 9.84 -4.53
CA MET A 92 -17.30 10.19 -3.19
C MET A 92 -17.26 11.70 -2.99
N ASP A 93 -18.18 12.21 -2.16
CA ASP A 93 -18.02 13.56 -1.62
C ASP A 93 -16.81 13.58 -0.69
N ALA A 94 -15.80 14.38 -1.03
CA ALA A 94 -14.55 14.49 -0.27
C ALA A 94 -14.77 14.98 1.17
N ASN A 95 -15.85 15.73 1.43
CA ASN A 95 -16.17 16.20 2.78
C ASN A 95 -17.01 15.20 3.58
N SER A 96 -17.53 14.17 2.93
CA SER A 96 -18.21 13.08 3.63
C SER A 96 -17.24 12.34 4.54
N LYS A 97 -17.76 11.77 5.63
CA LYS A 97 -17.00 10.99 6.61
C LYS A 97 -16.04 10.00 5.94
N TRP A 98 -16.57 9.07 5.16
CA TRP A 98 -15.73 8.08 4.47
C TRP A 98 -14.94 8.65 3.29
N GLY A 99 -15.38 9.76 2.69
CA GLY A 99 -14.62 10.48 1.67
C GLY A 99 -13.26 10.97 2.20
N GLN A 100 -13.22 11.47 3.44
CA GLN A 100 -11.98 11.86 4.10
C GLN A 100 -11.03 10.66 4.28
N VAL A 101 -11.53 9.53 4.78
CA VAL A 101 -10.72 8.31 4.97
C VAL A 101 -10.16 7.79 3.65
N VAL A 102 -11.00 7.72 2.62
CA VAL A 102 -10.60 7.26 1.29
C VAL A 102 -9.58 8.21 0.65
N GLY A 103 -9.74 9.52 0.83
CA GLY A 103 -8.77 10.53 0.38
C GLY A 103 -7.39 10.37 1.05
N ASN A 104 -7.38 10.07 2.35
CA ASN A 104 -6.14 9.76 3.06
C ASN A 104 -5.50 8.47 2.55
N ILE A 105 -6.29 7.42 2.27
CA ILE A 105 -5.77 6.17 1.68
C ILE A 105 -5.12 6.45 0.31
N VAL A 106 -5.74 7.27 -0.54
CA VAL A 106 -5.14 7.69 -1.82
C VAL A 106 -3.82 8.42 -1.61
N SER A 107 -3.73 9.27 -0.58
CA SER A 107 -2.52 10.00 -0.22
C SER A 107 -1.40 9.05 0.21
N GLU A 108 -1.72 8.06 1.06
CA GLU A 108 -0.77 7.01 1.49
C GLU A 108 -0.27 6.16 0.31
N TRP A 109 -1.14 5.75 -0.62
CA TRP A 109 -0.72 5.03 -1.83
C TRP A 109 0.23 5.87 -2.69
N THR A 110 -0.06 7.17 -2.81
CA THR A 110 0.79 8.12 -3.53
C THR A 110 2.14 8.28 -2.85
N GLN A 111 2.16 8.35 -1.52
CA GLN A 111 3.38 8.41 -0.73
C GLN A 111 4.23 7.14 -0.90
N LEU A 112 3.62 5.95 -0.82
CA LEU A 112 4.32 4.68 -1.05
C LEU A 112 4.93 4.60 -2.46
N ALA A 113 4.17 5.02 -3.48
CA ALA A 113 4.69 5.10 -4.84
C ALA A 113 5.87 6.09 -4.94
N GLY A 114 5.74 7.25 -4.30
CA GLY A 114 6.80 8.24 -4.19
C GLY A 114 8.06 7.67 -3.54
N THR A 115 7.93 6.95 -2.42
CA THR A 115 9.04 6.27 -1.74
C THR A 115 9.73 5.29 -2.68
N VAL A 116 8.99 4.42 -3.37
CA VAL A 116 9.57 3.44 -4.31
C VAL A 116 10.33 4.15 -5.44
N LEU A 117 9.75 5.19 -6.04
CA LEU A 117 10.38 5.94 -7.12
C LEU A 117 11.63 6.69 -6.66
N LEU A 118 11.56 7.34 -5.50
CA LEU A 118 12.68 8.08 -4.91
C LEU A 118 13.80 7.14 -4.48
N THR A 119 13.49 6.01 -3.83
CA THR A 119 14.50 5.00 -3.48
C THR A 119 15.21 4.49 -4.73
N LYS A 120 14.46 4.14 -5.78
CA LYS A 120 15.06 3.71 -7.04
C LYS A 120 15.95 4.79 -7.66
N LYS A 121 15.48 6.05 -7.70
CA LYS A 121 16.20 7.15 -8.35
C LYS A 121 17.43 7.61 -7.55
N LEU A 122 17.34 7.68 -6.23
CA LEU A 122 18.38 8.25 -5.37
C LEU A 122 19.40 7.21 -4.91
N VAL A 123 18.95 5.98 -4.61
CA VAL A 123 19.84 4.92 -4.10
C VAL A 123 20.49 4.14 -5.23
N GLU A 124 19.74 3.73 -6.26
CA GLU A 124 20.33 2.90 -7.34
C GLU A 124 21.21 3.70 -8.31
N ARG A 125 21.02 5.02 -8.45
CA ARG A 125 21.91 5.86 -9.28
C ARG A 125 23.33 5.93 -8.74
N GLY A 126 23.53 5.83 -7.42
CA GLY A 126 24.87 5.77 -6.82
C GLY A 126 25.52 4.39 -6.82
N SER A 127 24.76 3.32 -7.12
CA SER A 127 25.24 1.93 -6.99
C SER A 127 25.75 1.31 -8.29
N LYS A 128 25.50 1.94 -9.46
CA LYS A 128 25.95 1.41 -10.77
C LYS A 128 27.22 2.06 -11.31
N GLU A 129 27.74 3.11 -10.68
CA GLU A 129 28.96 3.82 -11.13
C GLU A 129 30.23 3.48 -10.34
N SER A 130 30.18 2.59 -9.34
CA SER A 130 31.40 2.09 -8.69
C SER A 130 31.85 0.75 -9.30
N ARG A 131 32.26 0.77 -10.57
CA ARG A 131 33.13 -0.25 -11.15
C ARG A 131 34.04 0.35 -12.19
#